data_AF-A0A4Q8LFK6-F1
#
_entry.id   AF-A0A4Q8LFK6-F1
#
_cell.length_a   1.000
_cell.length_b   1.000
_cell.length_c   1.000
_cell.angle_alpha   90.00
_cell.angle_beta   90.00
_cell.angle_gamma   90.00
#
_symmetry.space_group_name_H-M   'P 1'
#
loop_
_entity.id
_entity.type
_entity.pdbx_description
1 polymer ?
#
loop_
_entity_poly.entity_id
_entity_poly.type
_entity_poly.pdbx_seq_one_letter_code
_entity_poly.pdbx_strand_id
1 'polypeptide(L)'
;MPLDNVALKSLALELAAAMPPSPAGLVDYPTVDVSPRGLKMAEILRIADQYSWHNAIQHFLRTKGVQHPSDLSDPQLEDLMQRMEGYVDAVETGCSLPDCPPAS
;
A
#
# COMPACT_ATOMS: atom_id res chain seq x y z
N MET A 1 -19.14 -49.98 34.36
CA MET A 1 -18.62 -50.31 33.03
C MET A 1 -17.54 -49.29 32.71
N PRO A 2 -16.26 -49.68 32.64
CA PRO A 2 -15.17 -48.76 32.28
C PRO A 2 -15.27 -48.41 30.80
N LEU A 3 -15.20 -47.13 30.44
CA LEU A 3 -15.20 -46.70 29.04
C LEU A 3 -13.98 -47.29 28.32
N ASP A 4 -14.23 -48.08 27.27
CA ASP A 4 -13.19 -48.75 26.50
C ASP A 4 -12.26 -47.73 25.83
N ASN A 5 -10.96 -47.88 26.06
CA ASN A 5 -9.89 -47.02 25.50
C ASN A 5 -9.96 -46.93 23.96
N VAL A 6 -10.51 -47.96 23.32
CA VAL A 6 -10.74 -48.01 21.87
C VAL A 6 -11.78 -46.98 21.44
N ALA A 7 -12.87 -46.79 22.19
CA ALA A 7 -13.90 -45.81 21.88
C ALA A 7 -13.36 -44.37 22.00
N LEU A 8 -12.52 -44.12 23.01
CA LEU A 8 -11.81 -42.85 23.19
C LEU A 8 -10.89 -42.51 22.00
N LYS A 9 -10.18 -43.51 21.46
CA LYS A 9 -9.31 -43.33 20.28
C LYS A 9 -10.11 -43.09 19.01
N SER A 10 -11.24 -43.77 18.81
CA SER A 10 -12.13 -43.49 17.67
C SER A 10 -12.72 -42.09 17.73
N LEU A 11 -13.17 -41.65 18.91
CA LEU A 11 -13.67 -40.27 19.10
C LEU A 11 -12.59 -39.22 18.82
N ALA A 12 -11.35 -39.45 19.27
CA ALA A 12 -10.24 -38.55 19.00
C ALA A 12 -9.89 -38.47 17.51
N LEU A 13 -10.02 -39.58 16.77
CA LEU A 13 -9.75 -39.64 15.34
C LEU A 13 -10.81 -38.89 14.52
N GLU A 14 -12.09 -39.06 14.87
CA GLU A 14 -13.20 -38.33 14.24
C GLU A 14 -13.11 -36.81 14.52
N LEU A 15 -12.73 -36.42 15.74
CA LEU A 15 -12.53 -35.01 16.08
C LEU A 15 -11.37 -34.37 15.30
N ALA A 16 -10.28 -35.13 15.09
CA ALA A 16 -9.14 -34.66 14.31
C ALA A 16 -9.47 -34.54 12.81
N ALA A 17 -10.33 -35.41 12.28
CA ALA A 17 -10.80 -35.36 10.89
C ALA A 17 -11.80 -34.23 10.64
N ALA A 18 -12.52 -33.78 11.67
CA ALA A 18 -13.49 -32.68 11.60
C ALA A 18 -12.86 -31.29 11.79
N MET A 19 -11.55 -31.18 12.01
CA MET A 19 -10.89 -29.88 12.10
C MET A 19 -10.88 -29.22 10.71
N PRO A 20 -11.42 -27.99 10.57
CA PRO A 20 -11.25 -27.24 9.33
C PRO A 20 -9.75 -27.07 9.05
N PRO A 21 -9.31 -27.09 7.78
CA PRO A 21 -7.92 -26.81 7.46
C PRO A 21 -7.58 -25.44 8.08
N SER A 22 -6.63 -25.44 9.02
CA SER A 22 -6.05 -24.21 9.53
C SER A 22 -5.67 -23.37 8.31
N PRO A 23 -6.16 -22.12 8.17
CA PRO A 23 -5.85 -21.31 7.00
C PRO A 23 -4.32 -21.23 6.90
N ALA A 24 -3.79 -21.93 5.90
CA ALA A 24 -2.38 -21.97 5.62
C ALA A 24 -1.95 -20.54 5.29
N GLY A 25 -1.01 -20.02 6.07
CA GLY A 25 -0.47 -18.68 5.92
C GLY A 25 -1.19 -17.69 6.82
N LEU A 26 -0.54 -17.37 7.94
CA LEU A 26 -0.54 -15.99 8.40
C LEU A 26 0.06 -15.20 7.23
N VAL A 27 -0.79 -14.67 6.35
CA VAL A 27 -0.36 -13.71 5.35
C VAL A 27 0.15 -12.56 6.19
N ASP A 28 1.47 -12.41 6.24
CA ASP A 28 2.14 -11.27 6.85
C ASP A 28 1.80 -10.08 5.95
N TYR A 29 0.59 -9.53 6.15
CA TYR A 29 0.20 -8.30 5.50
C TYR A 29 1.20 -7.25 5.99
N PRO A 30 1.96 -6.62 5.09
CA PRO A 30 2.87 -5.56 5.51
C PRO A 30 2.05 -4.57 6.32
N THR A 31 2.51 -4.28 7.54
CA THR A 31 1.77 -3.44 8.47
C THR A 31 1.47 -2.13 7.78
N VAL A 32 0.19 -1.89 7.45
CA VAL A 32 -0.20 -0.66 6.79
C VAL A 32 0.14 0.47 7.74
N ASP A 33 1.07 1.32 7.33
CA ASP A 33 1.48 2.45 8.13
C ASP A 33 0.31 3.44 8.21
N VAL A 34 -0.42 3.38 9.32
CA VAL A 34 -1.54 4.27 9.65
C VAL A 34 -1.08 5.58 10.29
N SER A 35 0.23 5.83 10.35
CA SER A 35 0.72 7.13 10.79
C SER A 35 0.25 8.23 9.81
N PRO A 36 0.16 9.50 10.28
CA PRO A 36 -0.18 10.62 9.39
C PRO A 36 0.73 10.70 8.16
N ARG A 37 2.01 10.31 8.32
CA ARG A 37 3.00 10.23 7.25
C ARG A 37 2.68 9.09 6.28
N GLY A 38 2.38 7.89 6.79
CA GLY A 38 2.01 6.73 5.98
C GLY A 38 0.75 6.95 5.14
N LEU A 39 -0.27 7.60 5.72
CA LEU A 39 -1.48 7.98 5.01
C LEU A 39 -1.20 8.98 3.88
N LYS A 40 -0.35 9.98 4.11
CA LYS A 40 0.05 10.93 3.05
C LYS A 40 0.81 10.24 1.93
N MET A 41 1.72 9.34 2.27
CA MET A 41 2.48 8.60 1.28
C MET A 41 1.56 7.69 0.44
N ALA A 42 0.61 7.02 1.09
CA ALA A 42 -0.40 6.22 0.40
C ALA A 42 -1.25 7.08 -0.54
N GLU A 43 -1.63 8.28 -0.12
CA GLU A 43 -2.42 9.20 -0.95
C GLU A 43 -1.62 9.73 -2.15
N ILE A 44 -0.35 10.09 -1.96
CA ILE A 44 0.55 10.48 -3.07
C ILE A 44 0.66 9.37 -4.11
N LEU A 45 0.85 8.12 -3.66
CA LEU A 45 0.92 6.97 -4.56
C LEU A 45 -0.41 6.73 -5.25
N ARG A 46 -1.53 6.83 -4.52
CA ARG A 46 -2.89 6.71 -5.09
C ARG A 46 -3.14 7.73 -6.19
N ILE A 47 -2.76 8.99 -5.99
CA ILE A 47 -2.88 10.06 -7.00
C ILE A 47 -1.98 9.73 -8.20
N ALA A 48 -0.73 9.32 -7.96
CA ALA A 48 0.19 8.96 -9.05
C ALA A 48 -0.30 7.76 -9.88
N ASP A 49 -0.91 6.76 -9.25
CA ASP A 49 -1.57 5.64 -9.93
C ASP A 49 -2.76 6.12 -10.75
N GLN A 50 -3.64 6.94 -10.16
CA GLN A 50 -4.85 7.44 -10.82
C GLN A 50 -4.56 8.25 -12.08
N TYR A 51 -3.50 9.07 -12.09
CA TYR A 51 -3.15 9.94 -13.20
C TYR A 51 -1.90 9.49 -13.99
N SER A 52 -1.33 8.33 -13.66
CA SER A 52 -0.07 7.83 -14.25
C SER A 52 1.13 8.78 -14.08
N TRP A 53 1.20 9.51 -12.96
CA TRP A 53 2.23 10.52 -12.66
C TRP A 53 3.44 9.99 -11.87
N HIS A 54 3.72 8.70 -11.93
CA HIS A 54 4.90 8.09 -11.29
C HIS A 54 6.21 8.77 -11.70
N ASN A 55 6.30 9.24 -12.95
CA ASN A 55 7.48 9.97 -13.43
C ASN A 55 7.67 11.30 -12.70
N ALA A 56 6.61 11.99 -12.29
CA ALA A 56 6.69 13.23 -11.51
C ALA A 56 7.26 12.96 -10.10
N ILE A 57 6.82 11.87 -9.46
CA ILE A 57 7.38 11.41 -8.18
C ILE A 57 8.87 11.10 -8.37
N GLN A 58 9.24 10.29 -9.37
CA GLN A 58 10.65 9.94 -9.61
C GLN A 58 11.53 11.16 -9.88
N HIS A 59 11.02 12.14 -10.62
CA HIS A 59 11.72 13.41 -10.86
C HIS A 59 11.93 14.20 -9.55
N PHE A 60 10.91 14.25 -8.69
CA PHE A 60 11.03 14.88 -7.38
C PHE A 60 12.06 14.16 -6.50
N LEU A 61 12.01 12.83 -6.41
CA LEU A 61 12.97 12.03 -5.66
C LEU A 61 14.41 12.27 -6.14
N ARG A 62 14.62 12.30 -7.46
CA ARG A 62 15.92 12.62 -8.07
C ARG A 62 16.39 14.02 -7.71
N THR A 63 15.51 15.00 -7.71
CA THR A 63 15.83 16.40 -7.36
C THR A 63 16.26 16.52 -5.89
N LYS A 64 15.68 15.70 -5.00
CA LYS A 64 16.05 15.67 -3.58
C LYS A 64 17.21 14.70 -3.27
N GLY A 65 17.69 13.93 -4.25
CA GLY A 65 18.79 12.99 -4.09
C GLY A 65 18.42 11.71 -3.33
N VAL A 66 17.13 11.36 -3.27
CA VAL A 66 16.64 10.16 -2.58
C VAL A 66 16.12 9.12 -3.58
N GLN A 67 16.08 7.86 -3.17
CA GLN A 67 15.61 6.76 -4.03
C GLN A 67 14.16 6.38 -3.74
N HIS A 68 13.74 6.48 -2.48
CA HIS A 68 12.38 6.12 -2.08
C HIS A 68 11.63 7.30 -1.46
N PRO A 69 10.30 7.38 -1.64
CA PRO A 69 9.45 8.35 -0.94
C PRO A 69 9.60 8.25 0.59
N SER A 70 9.87 7.04 1.10
CA SER A 70 10.14 6.78 2.51
C SER A 70 11.37 7.48 3.06
N ASP A 71 12.32 7.87 2.21
CA ASP A 71 13.54 8.58 2.60
C ASP A 71 13.31 10.11 2.69
N LEU A 72 12.14 10.60 2.26
CA LEU A 72 11.82 12.02 2.34
C LEU A 72 11.63 12.45 3.79
N SER A 73 12.16 13.61 4.15
CA SER A 73 11.79 14.27 5.40
C SER A 73 10.32 14.72 5.33
N ASP A 74 9.66 14.84 6.48
CA ASP A 74 8.27 15.29 6.55
C ASP A 74 7.99 16.57 5.75
N PRO A 75 8.80 17.66 5.81
CA PRO A 75 8.55 18.84 4.99
C PRO A 75 8.70 18.60 3.48
N GLN A 76 9.55 17.65 3.05
CA GLN A 76 9.66 17.29 1.64
C GLN A 76 8.47 16.44 1.18
N LEU A 77 7.91 15.62 2.06
CA LEU A 77 6.70 14.86 1.80
C LEU A 77 5.49 15.80 1.65
N GLU A 78 5.38 16.84 2.50
CA GLU A 78 4.37 17.90 2.34
C GLU A 78 4.52 18.66 1.01
N ASP A 79 5.74 19.06 0.63
CA ASP A 79 6.02 19.72 -0.65
C ASP A 79 5.59 18.84 -1.84
N LEU A 80 5.83 17.52 -1.76
CA LEU A 80 5.38 16.58 -2.78
C LEU A 80 3.84 16.46 -2.81
N MET A 81 3.21 16.34 -1.65
CA MET A 81 1.74 16.26 -1.54
C MET A 81 1.08 17.50 -2.14
N GLN A 82 1.51 18.69 -1.73
CA GLN A 82 0.94 19.96 -2.21
C GLN A 82 1.10 20.12 -3.73
N ARG A 83 2.21 19.66 -4.30
CA ARG A 83 2.39 19.67 -5.77
C ARG A 83 1.43 18.72 -6.47
N MET A 84 1.26 17.51 -5.94
CA MET A 84 0.33 16.53 -6.52
C MET A 84 -1.10 17.03 -6.46
N GLU A 85 -1.53 17.62 -5.34
CA GLU A 85 -2.84 18.28 -5.22
C GLU A 85 -2.99 19.43 -6.22
N GLY A 86 -1.96 20.27 -6.38
CA GLY A 86 -1.97 21.34 -7.39
C GLY A 86 -2.08 20.84 -8.82
N TYR A 87 -1.47 19.69 -9.15
CA TYR A 87 -1.65 19.05 -10.45
C TYR A 87 -3.07 18.49 -10.63
N VAL A 88 -3.65 17.89 -9.59
CA VAL A 88 -5.04 17.43 -9.61
C VAL A 88 -5.99 18.60 -9.84
N ASP A 89 -5.85 19.69 -9.08
CA ASP A 89 -6.68 20.90 -9.21
C ASP A 89 -6.57 21.53 -10.62
N ALA A 90 -5.35 21.56 -11.18
CA ALA A 90 -5.14 22.03 -12.55
C ALA A 90 -5.85 21.15 -13.60
N VAL A 91 -5.82 19.84 -13.42
CA VAL A 91 -6.53 18.89 -14.30
C VAL A 91 -8.04 19.01 -14.16
N GLU A 92 -8.55 19.07 -12.93
CA GLU A 92 -9.99 19.15 -12.64
C GLU A 92 -10.60 20.47 -13.11
N THR A 93 -9.86 21.57 -13.01
CA THR A 93 -10.28 22.90 -13.47
C THR A 93 -10.17 23.04 -15.00
N GLY A 94 -9.64 22.04 -15.71
CA GLY A 94 -9.42 22.10 -17.15
C GLY A 94 -8.38 23.13 -17.57
N CYS A 95 -7.55 23.58 -16.61
CA CYS A 95 -6.37 24.37 -16.90
C CYS A 95 -5.37 23.46 -17.61
N SER A 96 -5.41 23.48 -18.94
CA SER A 96 -4.35 22.90 -19.76
C SER A 96 -3.04 23.54 -19.32
N LEU A 97 -2.24 22.80 -18.53
CA LEU A 97 -0.83 23.14 -18.36
C LEU A 97 -0.27 23.28 -19.77
N PRO A 98 0.42 24.39 -20.11
CA PRO A 98 0.98 24.55 -21.43
C PRO A 98 1.94 23.38 -21.67
N ASP A 99 1.51 22.55 -22.61
CA ASP A 99 2.25 21.56 -23.38
C ASP A 99 3.76 21.76 -23.30
N CYS A 100 4.50 20.80 -22.74
CA CYS A 100 5.95 20.77 -22.88
C CYS A 100 6.53 19.38 -22.60
N PRO A 101 7.40 18.81 -23.47
CA PRO A 101 7.69 19.11 -24.88
C PRO A 101 7.35 17.94 -25.83
N PRO A 102 7.41 18.12 -27.17
CA PRO A 102 7.31 17.00 -28.10
C PRO A 102 8.52 16.07 -27.92
N ALA A 103 8.25 14.78 -27.75
CA ALA A 103 9.29 13.77 -27.83
C ALA A 103 9.91 13.81 -29.24
N SER A 104 11.20 14.14 -29.33
CA SER A 104 12.04 13.86 -30.51
C SER A 104 12.64 12.47 -30.42
#